data_AF-A0A1A8GF90-F1
#
_entry.id   AF-A0A1A8GF90-F1
#
_cell.length_a   1.000
_cell.length_b   1.000
_cell.length_c   1.000
_cell.angle_alpha   90.00
_cell.angle_beta   90.00
_cell.angle_gamma   90.00
#
_symmetry.space_group_name_H-M   'P 1'
#
loop_
_entity.id
_entity.type
_entity.pdbx_description
1 polymer ?
#
loop_
_entity_poly.entity_id
_entity_poly.type
_entity_poly.pdbx_seq_one_letter_code
_entity_poly.pdbx_strand_id
1 'polypeptide(L)'
;QAAAHAAGVAAVILSSNQDASPVQVLQMMLHHSISNTINFLPLSDTQRLSSPNVVAALPSSNNSKSSKELLCRSVWSERSGLSQTDRVTSRCRLGEEMMGCSSYAPDGVRVGETITESSGQAECVAYNGEAGNGVYAVARCCVINGLQCQVRSSPEAGKDAQCGDPPHLTGCTAYSTTELLSDSRPHTGLGKRCVVKEGVTSHALCCRAPSLECHLLEKSAADREQVQLSCPAGWTLTDCSAISLGS
;
A
#
# COMPACT_ATOMS: atom_id res chain seq x y z
N GLN A 1 -30.02 4.70 -4.51
CA GLN A 1 -29.73 4.69 -5.97
C GLN A 1 -28.26 4.35 -6.30
N ALA A 2 -27.26 4.89 -5.60
CA ALA A 2 -25.83 4.59 -5.88
C ALA A 2 -25.48 3.09 -5.78
N ALA A 3 -25.94 2.41 -4.72
CA ALA A 3 -25.72 0.97 -4.55
C ALA A 3 -26.27 0.12 -5.70
N ALA A 4 -27.42 0.50 -6.29
CA ALA A 4 -28.00 -0.21 -7.43
C ALA A 4 -27.13 -0.07 -8.69
N HIS A 5 -26.51 1.10 -8.91
CA HIS A 5 -25.55 1.28 -10.02
C HIS A 5 -24.30 0.41 -9.82
N ALA A 6 -23.75 0.40 -8.60
CA ALA A 6 -22.62 -0.45 -8.26
C ALA A 6 -22.93 -1.95 -8.48
N ALA A 7 -24.13 -2.39 -8.08
CA ALA A 7 -24.60 -3.75 -8.34
C ALA A 7 -24.73 -4.06 -9.84
N GLY A 8 -25.21 -3.11 -10.65
CA GLY A 8 -25.25 -3.25 -12.10
C GLY A 8 -23.86 -3.40 -12.73
N VAL A 9 -22.88 -2.61 -12.30
CA VAL A 9 -21.48 -2.74 -12.75
C VAL A 9 -20.92 -4.11 -12.36
N ALA A 10 -21.14 -4.56 -11.12
CA ALA A 10 -20.70 -5.88 -10.66
C ALA A 10 -21.33 -7.02 -11.49
N ALA A 11 -22.60 -6.92 -11.84
CA ALA A 11 -23.29 -7.89 -12.70
C ALA A 11 -22.67 -7.97 -14.10
N VAL A 12 -22.28 -6.82 -14.68
CA VAL A 12 -21.58 -6.79 -15.98
C VAL A 12 -20.21 -7.47 -15.88
N ILE A 13 -19.44 -7.19 -14.83
CA ILE A 13 -18.15 -7.86 -14.59
C ILE A 13 -18.32 -9.38 -14.51
N LEU A 14 -19.28 -9.84 -13.70
CA LEU A 14 -19.56 -11.27 -13.50
C LEU A 14 -20.09 -11.96 -14.76
N SER A 15 -20.81 -11.23 -15.63
CA SER A 15 -21.26 -11.79 -16.91
C SER A 15 -20.10 -12.17 -17.84
N SER A 16 -18.96 -11.48 -17.71
CA SER A 16 -17.75 -11.69 -18.52
C SER A 16 -16.73 -12.62 -17.82
N ASN A 17 -16.78 -12.73 -16.50
CA ASN A 17 -15.93 -13.62 -15.71
C ASN A 17 -16.72 -14.22 -14.54
N GLN A 18 -17.35 -15.38 -14.79
CA GLN A 18 -18.26 -16.02 -13.84
C GLN A 18 -17.55 -16.61 -12.61
N ASP A 19 -16.26 -16.90 -12.73
CA ASP A 19 -15.44 -17.47 -11.66
C ASP A 19 -14.76 -16.41 -10.77
N ALA A 20 -15.04 -15.12 -11.02
CA ALA A 20 -14.44 -14.03 -10.25
C ALA A 20 -14.91 -14.05 -8.79
N SER A 21 -13.95 -14.14 -7.87
CA SER A 21 -14.20 -14.00 -6.43
C SER A 21 -14.70 -12.59 -6.07
N PRO A 22 -15.37 -12.42 -4.92
CA PRO A 22 -15.84 -11.09 -4.48
C PRO A 22 -14.74 -10.02 -4.40
N VAL A 23 -13.51 -10.40 -4.02
CA VAL A 23 -12.35 -9.50 -4.00
C VAL A 23 -11.94 -9.08 -5.41
N GLN A 24 -11.91 -10.01 -6.36
CA GLN A 24 -11.58 -9.69 -7.75
C GLN A 24 -12.63 -8.76 -8.36
N VAL A 25 -13.92 -8.99 -8.08
CA VAL A 25 -14.99 -8.09 -8.51
C VAL A 25 -14.80 -6.68 -7.94
N LEU A 26 -14.54 -6.56 -6.64
CA LEU A 26 -14.26 -5.27 -6.00
C LEU A 26 -13.08 -4.55 -6.68
N GLN A 27 -11.97 -5.26 -6.89
CA GLN A 27 -10.76 -4.70 -7.49
C GLN A 27 -10.99 -4.27 -8.94
N MET A 28 -11.74 -5.05 -9.73
CA MET A 28 -12.14 -4.67 -11.09
C MET A 28 -13.07 -3.45 -11.09
N MET A 29 -14.02 -3.36 -10.16
CA MET A 29 -14.89 -2.18 -10.04
C MET A 29 -14.09 -0.92 -9.72
N LEU A 30 -13.08 -1.02 -8.85
CA LEU A 30 -12.17 0.09 -8.54
C LEU A 30 -11.29 0.45 -9.73
N HIS A 31 -10.75 -0.53 -10.43
CA HIS A 31 -9.91 -0.33 -11.61
C HIS A 31 -10.64 0.39 -12.75
N HIS A 32 -11.89 0.01 -13.03
CA HIS A 32 -12.71 0.64 -14.07
C HIS A 32 -13.35 1.97 -13.63
N SER A 33 -13.21 2.36 -12.36
CA SER A 33 -13.78 3.60 -11.86
C SER A 33 -13.11 4.84 -12.43
N ILE A 34 -13.86 5.94 -12.48
CA ILE A 34 -13.31 7.25 -12.83
C ILE A 34 -12.76 7.86 -11.54
N SER A 35 -11.44 8.03 -11.50
CA SER A 35 -10.73 8.58 -10.33
C SER A 35 -10.60 10.10 -10.39
N ASN A 36 -10.44 10.75 -9.23
CA ASN A 36 -10.09 12.18 -9.09
C ASN A 36 -11.11 13.16 -9.70
N THR A 37 -12.40 12.85 -9.62
CA THR A 37 -13.48 13.71 -10.14
C THR A 37 -14.40 14.28 -9.05
N ILE A 38 -14.42 13.66 -7.86
CA ILE A 38 -15.24 14.12 -6.75
C ILE A 38 -14.58 15.33 -6.10
N ASN A 39 -15.35 16.40 -5.92
CA ASN A 39 -14.90 17.57 -5.17
C ASN A 39 -14.94 17.28 -3.66
N PHE A 40 -13.77 17.24 -3.05
CA PHE A 40 -13.58 16.93 -1.63
C PHE A 40 -13.62 18.17 -0.71
N LEU A 41 -13.80 19.38 -1.25
CA LEU A 41 -13.94 20.61 -0.44
C LEU A 41 -14.96 20.49 0.71
N PRO A 42 -16.12 19.81 0.56
CA PRO A 42 -17.10 19.67 1.65
C PRO A 42 -16.67 18.74 2.79
N LEU A 43 -15.65 17.90 2.60
CA LEU A 43 -15.20 16.92 3.58
C LEU A 43 -14.19 17.54 4.57
N SER A 44 -14.14 17.03 5.80
CA SER A 44 -13.05 17.35 6.74
C SER A 44 -11.73 16.78 6.26
N ASP A 45 -10.59 17.34 6.67
CA ASP A 45 -9.27 16.85 6.23
C ASP A 45 -9.04 15.37 6.55
N THR A 46 -9.52 14.91 7.70
CA THR A 46 -9.49 13.49 8.08
C THR A 46 -10.30 12.61 7.13
N GLN A 47 -11.48 13.07 6.69
CA GLN A 47 -12.33 12.35 5.75
C GLN A 47 -11.77 12.39 4.33
N ARG A 48 -11.12 13.49 3.93
CA ARG A 48 -10.51 13.63 2.61
C ARG A 48 -9.43 12.58 2.36
N LEU A 49 -8.67 12.23 3.39
CA LEU A 49 -7.58 11.26 3.30
C LEU A 49 -8.08 9.82 3.13
N SER A 50 -9.08 9.41 3.92
CA SER A 50 -9.58 8.04 3.94
C SER A 50 -10.70 7.77 2.92
N SER A 51 -11.35 8.82 2.39
CA SER A 51 -12.41 8.67 1.39
C SER A 51 -11.82 8.48 -0.01
N PRO A 52 -12.13 7.37 -0.71
CA PRO A 52 -11.62 7.16 -2.05
C PRO A 52 -12.30 8.12 -3.05
N ASN A 53 -11.51 8.80 -3.88
CA ASN A 53 -12.01 9.70 -4.92
C ASN A 53 -12.32 8.92 -6.21
N VAL A 54 -13.38 8.11 -6.17
CA VAL A 54 -13.76 7.19 -7.25
C VAL A 54 -15.25 7.25 -7.56
N VAL A 55 -15.59 7.23 -8.84
CA VAL A 55 -16.96 7.13 -9.34
C VAL A 55 -17.10 5.84 -10.15
N ALA A 56 -18.07 5.00 -9.78
CA ALA A 56 -18.29 3.72 -10.45
C ALA A 56 -18.59 3.93 -11.95
N ALA A 57 -17.94 3.13 -12.80
CA ALA A 57 -18.15 3.14 -14.24
C ALA A 57 -18.12 1.71 -14.78
N LEU A 58 -18.71 1.52 -15.96
CA LEU A 58 -18.76 0.22 -16.62
C LEU A 58 -17.40 -0.12 -17.25
N PRO A 59 -16.98 -1.40 -17.25
CA PRO A 59 -15.82 -1.85 -18.01
C PRO A 59 -16.00 -1.55 -19.50
N SER A 60 -14.93 -1.15 -20.19
CA SER A 60 -14.96 -0.97 -21.64
C SER A 60 -14.90 -2.33 -22.36
N SER A 61 -15.65 -2.49 -23.46
CA SER A 61 -15.75 -3.77 -24.19
C SER A 61 -14.42 -4.23 -24.81
N ASN A 62 -13.43 -3.33 -24.93
CA ASN A 62 -12.14 -3.63 -25.54
C ASN A 62 -11.15 -4.33 -24.56
N ASN A 63 -11.45 -4.38 -23.27
CA ASN A 63 -10.55 -4.89 -22.23
C ASN A 63 -10.96 -6.30 -21.74
N SER A 64 -11.19 -7.22 -22.67
CA SER A 64 -11.60 -8.62 -22.41
C SER A 64 -10.50 -9.53 -21.82
N LYS A 65 -9.41 -8.95 -21.27
CA LYS A 65 -8.25 -9.69 -20.72
C LYS A 65 -7.88 -9.29 -19.28
N SER A 66 -8.85 -8.89 -18.46
CA SER A 66 -8.62 -8.48 -17.06
C SER A 66 -8.01 -9.57 -16.16
N SER A 67 -8.02 -10.85 -16.56
CA SER A 67 -7.51 -11.95 -15.73
C SER A 67 -5.99 -11.98 -15.56
N LYS A 68 -5.24 -11.09 -16.21
CA LYS A 68 -3.76 -11.05 -16.19
C LYS A 68 -3.18 -9.80 -15.54
N GLU A 69 -4.02 -8.88 -15.10
CA GLU A 69 -3.55 -7.61 -14.54
C GLU A 69 -3.42 -7.70 -13.02
N LEU A 70 -2.37 -7.08 -12.48
CA LEU A 70 -2.22 -6.89 -11.04
C LEU A 70 -3.12 -5.72 -10.63
N LEU A 71 -4.16 -6.02 -9.86
CA LEU A 71 -5.09 -5.02 -9.36
C LEU A 71 -4.78 -4.73 -7.90
N CYS A 72 -4.60 -3.46 -7.55
CA CYS A 72 -4.26 -3.04 -6.19
C CYS A 72 -5.13 -1.88 -5.73
N ARG A 73 -5.43 -1.86 -4.42
CA ARG A 73 -6.10 -0.75 -3.75
C ARG A 73 -5.36 -0.38 -2.47
N SER A 74 -5.52 0.86 -2.04
CA SER A 74 -5.04 1.31 -0.73
C SER A 74 -6.12 1.10 0.32
N VAL A 75 -5.72 0.65 1.51
CA VAL A 75 -6.59 0.42 2.66
C VAL A 75 -6.08 1.25 3.80
N TRP A 76 -6.85 2.26 4.16
CA TRP A 76 -6.55 3.15 5.27
C TRP A 76 -7.14 2.56 6.56
N SER A 77 -6.37 2.62 7.64
CA SER A 77 -6.91 2.43 8.98
C SER A 77 -7.71 3.66 9.43
N GLU A 78 -8.40 3.52 10.57
CA GLU A 78 -8.77 4.69 11.37
C GLU A 78 -7.51 5.42 11.88
N ARG A 79 -7.68 6.64 12.39
CA ARG A 79 -6.58 7.35 13.06
C ARG A 79 -6.28 6.68 14.40
N SER A 80 -5.00 6.56 14.75
CA SER A 80 -4.61 6.15 16.10
C SER A 80 -5.04 7.18 17.17
N GLY A 81 -4.87 6.83 18.44
CA GLY A 81 -4.87 7.82 19.51
C GLY A 81 -3.64 8.73 19.46
N LEU A 82 -3.51 9.58 20.49
CA LEU A 82 -2.50 10.64 20.58
C LEU A 82 -1.31 10.27 21.50
N SER A 83 -1.35 9.12 22.17
CA SER A 83 -0.22 8.64 22.98
C SER A 83 0.94 8.25 22.08
N GLN A 84 2.19 8.42 22.55
CA GLN A 84 3.38 7.93 21.86
C GLN A 84 3.37 6.40 21.68
N THR A 85 2.68 5.68 22.56
CA THR A 85 2.55 4.22 22.48
C THR A 85 1.38 3.77 21.61
N ASP A 86 0.57 4.71 21.11
CA ASP A 86 -0.57 4.36 20.28
C ASP A 86 -0.11 3.86 18.92
N ARG A 87 -0.73 2.76 18.50
CA ARG A 87 -0.51 2.14 17.20
C ARG A 87 -1.85 1.86 16.54
N VAL A 88 -1.83 1.73 15.23
CA VAL A 88 -3.03 1.38 14.47
C VAL A 88 -2.69 0.42 13.33
N THR A 89 -3.66 -0.42 12.98
CA THR A 89 -3.48 -1.48 11.99
C THR A 89 -4.37 -1.28 10.78
N SER A 90 -3.81 -1.53 9.59
CA SER A 90 -4.55 -1.74 8.35
C SER A 90 -4.36 -3.17 7.83
N ARG A 91 -5.43 -3.75 7.25
CA ARG A 91 -5.49 -5.16 6.84
C ARG A 91 -6.06 -5.31 5.44
N CYS A 92 -5.52 -6.28 4.71
CA CYS A 92 -6.11 -6.73 3.46
C CYS A 92 -7.29 -7.68 3.70
N ARG A 93 -8.20 -7.79 2.73
CA ARG A 93 -9.29 -8.77 2.81
C ARG A 93 -8.74 -10.17 2.56
N LEU A 94 -9.46 -11.19 3.03
CA LEU A 94 -9.16 -12.57 2.65
C LEU A 94 -9.24 -12.70 1.11
N GLY A 95 -8.21 -13.29 0.51
CA GLY A 95 -8.05 -13.39 -0.94
C GLY A 95 -7.27 -12.23 -1.59
N GLU A 96 -6.82 -11.25 -0.81
CA GLU A 96 -5.82 -10.25 -1.22
C GLU A 96 -4.48 -10.54 -0.55
N GLU A 97 -3.40 -10.17 -1.23
CA GLU A 97 -2.05 -10.19 -0.69
C GLU A 97 -1.60 -8.76 -0.38
N MET A 98 -0.89 -8.57 0.74
CA MET A 98 -0.27 -7.29 1.07
C MET A 98 1.05 -7.14 0.30
N MET A 99 1.15 -6.11 -0.53
CA MET A 99 2.35 -5.80 -1.33
C MET A 99 3.06 -4.52 -0.90
N GLY A 100 2.43 -3.73 -0.01
CA GLY A 100 3.01 -2.50 0.54
C GLY A 100 2.38 -2.15 1.88
N CYS A 101 3.13 -1.40 2.69
CA CYS A 101 2.69 -0.87 3.98
C CYS A 101 3.41 0.44 4.22
N SER A 102 2.66 1.50 4.50
CA SER A 102 3.21 2.80 4.86
C SER A 102 2.40 3.44 5.98
N SER A 103 2.95 4.49 6.57
CA SER A 103 2.25 5.29 7.57
C SER A 103 2.18 6.76 7.19
N TYR A 104 1.10 7.41 7.64
CA TYR A 104 0.87 8.83 7.44
C TYR A 104 0.53 9.51 8.76
N ALA A 105 1.23 10.61 9.06
CA ALA A 105 0.99 11.49 10.20
C ALA A 105 0.75 12.90 9.65
N PRO A 106 -0.38 13.56 9.96
CA PRO A 106 -0.65 14.92 9.46
C PRO A 106 0.40 15.96 9.85
N ASP A 107 1.03 15.79 11.01
CA ASP A 107 2.10 16.63 11.54
C ASP A 107 3.51 16.09 11.25
N GLY A 108 3.60 14.95 10.54
CA GLY A 108 4.86 14.27 10.26
C GLY A 108 5.48 13.53 11.45
N VAL A 109 4.85 13.54 12.63
CA VAL A 109 5.43 12.99 13.86
C VAL A 109 5.05 11.52 14.02
N ARG A 110 5.95 10.64 13.55
CA ARG A 110 5.79 9.17 13.61
C ARG A 110 7.13 8.45 13.77
N VAL A 111 7.08 7.23 14.30
CA VAL A 111 8.27 6.35 14.44
C VAL A 111 8.27 5.19 13.43
N GLY A 112 7.50 5.37 12.35
CA GLY A 112 7.45 4.45 11.21
C GLY A 112 6.34 3.41 11.31
N GLU A 113 6.51 2.35 10.52
CA GLU A 113 5.57 1.24 10.41
C GLU A 113 6.29 -0.09 10.32
N THR A 114 5.56 -1.15 10.61
CA THR A 114 6.05 -2.52 10.51
C THR A 114 4.97 -3.42 9.93
N ILE A 115 5.38 -4.62 9.54
CA ILE A 115 4.45 -5.66 9.13
C ILE A 115 4.55 -6.78 10.14
N THR A 116 3.43 -7.04 10.80
CA THR A 116 3.29 -8.18 11.70
C THR A 116 2.46 -9.26 11.04
N GLU A 117 2.61 -10.50 11.47
CA GLU A 117 1.79 -11.60 11.00
C GLU A 117 0.87 -12.06 12.13
N SER A 118 -0.42 -12.17 11.85
CA SER A 118 -1.44 -12.52 12.82
C SER A 118 -2.46 -13.42 12.16
N SER A 119 -2.68 -14.59 12.77
CA SER A 119 -3.57 -15.62 12.22
C SER A 119 -3.23 -16.00 10.76
N GLY A 120 -1.94 -15.94 10.39
CA GLY A 120 -1.47 -16.23 9.03
C GLY A 120 -1.77 -15.13 8.00
N GLN A 121 -2.12 -13.92 8.44
CA GLN A 121 -2.32 -12.76 7.57
C GLN A 121 -1.37 -11.62 7.97
N ALA A 122 -0.78 -10.96 6.97
CA ALA A 122 0.02 -9.77 7.17
C ALA A 122 -0.85 -8.58 7.63
N GLU A 123 -0.34 -7.85 8.62
CA GLU A 123 -0.92 -6.65 9.21
C GLU A 123 0.05 -5.48 9.07
N CYS A 124 -0.39 -4.38 8.45
CA CYS A 124 0.37 -3.15 8.37
C CYS A 124 0.12 -2.33 9.63
N VAL A 125 1.15 -2.13 10.46
CA VAL A 125 1.02 -1.49 11.78
C VAL A 125 1.86 -0.21 11.80
N ALA A 126 1.19 0.93 12.01
CA ALA A 126 1.82 2.24 12.14
C ALA A 126 1.91 2.65 13.62
N TYR A 127 2.98 3.35 13.99
CA TYR A 127 3.25 3.80 15.37
C TYR A 127 3.33 5.32 15.45
N ASN A 128 2.61 5.88 16.42
CA ASN A 128 2.64 7.31 16.70
C ASN A 128 4.00 7.75 17.25
N GLY A 129 4.38 9.00 16.99
CA GLY A 129 5.58 9.60 17.57
C GLY A 129 5.31 10.29 18.90
N GLU A 130 6.39 10.64 19.60
CA GLU A 130 6.29 11.49 20.80
C GLU A 130 5.70 12.85 20.43
N ALA A 131 4.68 13.28 21.18
CA ALA A 131 3.89 14.48 20.86
C ALA A 131 3.18 14.45 19.49
N GLY A 132 3.07 13.28 18.86
CA GLY A 132 2.40 13.12 17.57
C GLY A 132 0.89 13.19 17.68
N ASN A 133 0.28 13.81 16.68
CA ASN A 133 -1.16 13.92 16.52
C ASN A 133 -1.73 12.67 15.84
N GLY A 134 -1.31 11.48 16.26
CA GLY A 134 -1.80 10.22 15.75
C GLY A 134 -1.43 9.92 14.28
N VAL A 135 -1.45 8.64 13.96
CA VAL A 135 -1.01 8.10 12.68
C VAL A 135 -2.09 7.27 12.02
N TYR A 136 -1.94 7.09 10.72
CA TYR A 136 -2.70 6.15 9.90
C TYR A 136 -1.77 5.08 9.37
N ALA A 137 -2.24 3.83 9.36
CA ALA A 137 -1.60 2.74 8.62
C ALA A 137 -2.27 2.61 7.25
N VAL A 138 -1.46 2.47 6.20
CA VAL A 138 -1.93 2.35 4.83
C VAL A 138 -1.36 1.09 4.21
N ALA A 139 -2.20 0.07 4.08
CA ALA A 139 -1.84 -1.17 3.41
C ALA A 139 -2.12 -1.06 1.90
N ARG A 140 -1.24 -1.63 1.08
CA ARG A 140 -1.49 -1.85 -0.34
C ARG A 140 -1.87 -3.31 -0.57
N CYS A 141 -3.14 -3.52 -0.92
CA CYS A 141 -3.74 -4.84 -1.05
C CYS A 141 -4.02 -5.15 -2.50
N CYS A 142 -3.48 -6.27 -2.97
CA CYS A 142 -3.43 -6.60 -4.38
C CYS A 142 -3.94 -8.00 -4.67
N VAL A 143 -4.36 -8.22 -5.92
CA VAL A 143 -4.80 -9.52 -6.43
C VAL A 143 -4.31 -9.72 -7.86
N ILE A 144 -3.74 -10.90 -8.11
CA ILE A 144 -3.50 -11.50 -9.43
C ILE A 144 -3.44 -13.02 -9.23
N ASN A 145 -3.69 -13.80 -10.29
CA ASN A 145 -3.64 -15.25 -10.19
C ASN A 145 -2.25 -15.75 -9.75
N GLY A 146 -2.21 -16.60 -8.72
CA GLY A 146 -0.99 -17.19 -8.18
C GLY A 146 -0.09 -16.23 -7.40
N LEU A 147 -0.59 -15.05 -7.01
CA LEU A 147 0.14 -14.13 -6.12
C LEU A 147 0.30 -14.75 -4.74
N GLN A 148 1.54 -14.76 -4.24
CA GLN A 148 1.87 -15.16 -2.87
C GLN A 148 2.93 -14.22 -2.34
N CYS A 149 2.69 -13.61 -1.19
CA CYS A 149 3.63 -12.71 -0.55
C CYS A 149 4.10 -13.26 0.80
N GLN A 150 5.35 -12.95 1.14
CA GLN A 150 5.96 -13.28 2.42
C GLN A 150 6.67 -12.07 2.99
N VAL A 151 6.54 -11.88 4.30
CA VAL A 151 7.24 -10.84 5.04
C VAL A 151 8.60 -11.39 5.46
N ARG A 152 9.65 -10.61 5.22
CA ARG A 152 11.01 -10.93 5.67
C ARG A 152 11.50 -9.80 6.57
N SER A 153 11.67 -10.08 7.86
CA SER A 153 12.28 -9.14 8.81
C SER A 153 13.79 -9.08 8.63
N SER A 154 14.40 -7.95 8.98
CA SER A 154 15.85 -7.88 9.14
C SER A 154 16.32 -8.81 10.27
N PRO A 155 17.52 -9.40 10.17
CA PRO A 155 18.03 -10.32 11.19
C PRO A 155 18.29 -9.62 12.54
N GLU A 156 18.65 -8.34 12.48
CA GLU A 156 18.85 -7.46 13.64
C GLU A 156 18.56 -6.01 13.22
N ALA A 157 18.47 -5.10 14.19
CA ALA A 157 18.32 -3.68 13.92
C ALA A 157 19.58 -3.11 13.25
N GLY A 158 19.42 -2.28 12.23
CA GLY A 158 20.54 -1.76 11.42
C GLY A 158 21.02 -2.69 10.31
N LYS A 159 20.34 -3.83 10.08
CA LYS A 159 20.56 -4.68 8.91
C LYS A 159 19.40 -4.59 7.94
N ASP A 160 19.71 -4.80 6.67
CA ASP A 160 18.72 -4.78 5.61
C ASP A 160 17.86 -6.05 5.64
N ALA A 161 16.55 -5.87 5.55
CA ALA A 161 15.66 -6.94 5.11
C ALA A 161 15.83 -7.16 3.61
N GLN A 162 15.78 -8.41 3.16
CA GLN A 162 16.00 -8.74 1.75
C GLN A 162 15.13 -9.89 1.27
N CYS A 163 14.75 -9.82 0.00
CA CYS A 163 14.16 -10.94 -0.71
C CYS A 163 15.25 -11.81 -1.32
N GLY A 164 15.11 -13.13 -1.20
CA GLY A 164 15.89 -14.06 -2.02
C GLY A 164 15.38 -14.07 -3.47
N ASP A 165 16.08 -14.79 -4.34
CA ASP A 165 15.57 -15.16 -5.66
C ASP A 165 14.89 -16.54 -5.55
N PRO A 166 13.66 -16.75 -6.06
CA PRO A 166 12.96 -15.96 -7.09
C PRO A 166 12.01 -14.79 -6.68
N PRO A 167 11.55 -14.58 -5.43
CA PRO A 167 10.59 -13.49 -5.11
C PRO A 167 11.04 -12.07 -5.52
N HIS A 168 10.07 -11.22 -5.82
CA HIS A 168 10.27 -9.79 -6.08
C HIS A 168 10.03 -8.96 -4.82
N LEU A 169 10.88 -7.96 -4.59
CA LEU A 169 10.64 -6.95 -3.57
C LEU A 169 9.53 -6.01 -4.07
N THR A 170 8.47 -5.90 -3.28
CA THR A 170 7.27 -5.13 -3.64
C THR A 170 7.03 -3.93 -2.75
N GLY A 171 7.53 -3.98 -1.51
CA GLY A 171 7.49 -2.89 -0.56
C GLY A 171 8.44 -3.06 0.62
N CYS A 172 8.71 -1.96 1.32
CA CYS A 172 9.63 -1.89 2.45
C CYS A 172 9.00 -1.10 3.61
N THR A 173 9.25 -1.54 4.85
CA THR A 173 8.86 -0.78 6.05
C THR A 173 10.06 -0.55 6.96
N ALA A 174 10.06 0.56 7.70
CA ALA A 174 11.04 0.87 8.74
C ALA A 174 10.33 1.22 10.06
N TYR A 175 10.87 0.69 11.16
CA TYR A 175 10.42 1.01 12.50
C TYR A 175 11.60 1.18 13.47
N SER A 176 11.48 2.13 14.38
CA SER A 176 12.44 2.41 15.46
C SER A 176 11.69 2.69 16.76
N THR A 177 12.30 2.29 17.87
CA THR A 177 11.79 2.57 19.22
C THR A 177 12.35 3.85 19.82
N THR A 178 13.38 4.46 19.20
CA THR A 178 14.18 5.52 19.81
C THR A 178 14.20 6.82 19.01
N GLU A 179 13.84 6.81 17.72
CA GLU A 179 13.97 7.97 16.83
C GLU A 179 12.72 8.17 15.97
N LEU A 180 12.40 9.45 15.70
CA LEU A 180 11.47 9.83 14.63
C LEU A 180 12.07 9.40 13.29
N LEU A 181 11.28 8.70 12.47
CA LEU A 181 11.80 7.98 11.32
C LEU A 181 11.37 8.55 9.98
N SER A 182 12.28 8.41 9.02
CA SER A 182 11.95 8.34 7.59
C SER A 182 11.80 6.89 7.17
N ASP A 183 11.03 6.64 6.11
CA ASP A 183 10.76 5.27 5.66
C ASP A 183 12.03 4.56 5.16
N SER A 184 11.98 3.22 5.12
CA SER A 184 13.03 2.39 4.53
C SER A 184 13.21 2.72 3.04
N ARG A 185 14.47 2.78 2.58
CA ARG A 185 14.76 2.96 1.16
C ARG A 185 14.84 1.60 0.44
N PRO A 186 13.92 1.29 -0.49
CA PRO A 186 14.09 0.11 -1.33
C PRO A 186 15.32 0.27 -2.23
N HIS A 187 16.15 -0.76 -2.30
CA HIS A 187 17.28 -0.83 -3.21
C HIS A 187 17.13 -2.06 -4.11
N THR A 188 16.77 -1.82 -5.38
CA THR A 188 16.49 -2.86 -6.39
C THR A 188 17.72 -3.31 -7.18
N GLY A 189 18.94 -3.02 -6.68
CA GLY A 189 20.20 -3.54 -7.23
C GLY A 189 20.37 -5.05 -6.97
N LEU A 190 21.63 -5.50 -6.87
CA LEU A 190 22.05 -6.91 -6.69
C LEU A 190 21.49 -7.65 -5.45
N GLY A 191 20.57 -7.07 -4.68
CA GLY A 191 20.08 -7.67 -3.45
C GLY A 191 18.61 -7.48 -3.09
N LYS A 192 17.77 -6.78 -3.88
CA LYS A 192 16.34 -6.54 -3.57
C LYS A 192 16.12 -6.28 -2.05
N ARG A 193 16.72 -5.20 -1.56
CA ARG A 193 16.88 -4.91 -0.12
C ARG A 193 16.05 -3.72 0.35
N CYS A 194 15.68 -3.71 1.61
CA CYS A 194 15.16 -2.54 2.32
C CYS A 194 16.27 -1.96 3.18
N VAL A 195 16.89 -0.88 2.70
CA VAL A 195 18.05 -0.26 3.33
C VAL A 195 17.61 0.60 4.50
N VAL A 196 18.25 0.39 5.65
CA VAL A 196 17.97 1.12 6.89
C VAL A 196 19.22 1.62 7.60
N LYS A 197 19.03 2.61 8.48
CA LYS A 197 20.06 3.13 9.39
C LYS A 197 20.24 2.19 10.59
N GLU A 198 21.34 2.37 11.32
CA GLU A 198 21.60 1.67 12.58
C GLU A 198 20.44 1.88 13.57
N GLY A 199 20.10 0.85 14.35
CA GLY A 199 19.00 0.91 15.33
C GLY A 199 17.59 0.78 14.75
N VAL A 200 17.43 0.73 13.42
CA VAL A 200 16.13 0.60 12.75
C VAL A 200 15.88 -0.84 12.31
N THR A 201 14.69 -1.36 12.59
CA THR A 201 14.24 -2.65 12.07
C THR A 201 13.53 -2.46 10.73
N SER A 202 13.89 -3.25 9.73
CA SER A 202 13.21 -3.25 8.43
C SER A 202 12.43 -4.54 8.17
N HIS A 203 11.39 -4.43 7.36
CA HIS A 203 10.70 -5.58 6.78
C HIS A 203 10.58 -5.41 5.27
N ALA A 204 10.83 -6.50 4.53
CA ALA A 204 10.67 -6.59 3.09
C ALA A 204 9.42 -7.44 2.76
N LEU A 205 8.59 -6.94 1.85
CA LEU A 205 7.50 -7.71 1.24
C LEU A 205 7.97 -8.38 -0.04
N CYS A 206 8.10 -9.71 0.03
CA CYS A 206 8.64 -10.54 -1.03
C CYS A 206 7.52 -11.35 -1.68
N CYS A 207 7.14 -10.99 -2.91
CA CYS A 207 6.02 -11.61 -3.61
C CYS A 207 6.46 -12.39 -4.84
N ARG A 208 5.72 -13.44 -5.17
CA ARG A 208 5.84 -14.20 -6.43
C ARG A 208 4.49 -14.28 -7.13
N ALA A 209 4.52 -14.15 -8.44
CA ALA A 209 3.45 -14.59 -9.34
C ALA A 209 4.08 -14.94 -10.70
N PRO A 210 3.42 -15.73 -11.58
CA PRO A 210 4.01 -16.22 -12.83
C PRO A 210 4.57 -15.17 -13.79
N SER A 211 4.07 -13.92 -13.72
CA SER A 211 4.48 -12.81 -14.59
C SER A 211 4.62 -11.50 -13.82
N LEU A 212 4.99 -11.57 -12.53
CA LEU A 212 5.18 -10.37 -11.73
C LEU A 212 6.53 -9.74 -12.06
N GLU A 213 6.51 -8.46 -12.44
CA GLU A 213 7.70 -7.64 -12.56
C GLU A 213 7.51 -6.38 -11.71
N CYS A 214 8.60 -5.89 -11.10
CA CYS A 214 8.56 -4.73 -10.23
C CYS A 214 9.71 -3.78 -10.56
N HIS A 215 9.41 -2.49 -10.61
CA HIS A 215 10.38 -1.42 -10.82
C HIS A 215 10.24 -0.35 -9.76
N LEU A 216 11.39 0.13 -9.28
CA LEU A 216 11.46 1.27 -8.39
C LEU A 216 11.44 2.56 -9.22
N LEU A 217 10.61 3.51 -8.79
CA LEU A 217 10.57 4.86 -9.33
C LEU A 217 10.84 5.84 -8.18
N GLU A 218 11.83 6.71 -8.36
CA GLU A 218 12.22 7.70 -7.34
C GLU A 218 12.10 9.11 -7.92
N LYS A 219 11.71 10.05 -7.07
CA LYS A 219 11.70 11.49 -7.38
C LYS A 219 12.03 12.27 -6.13
N SER A 220 13.04 13.13 -6.22
CA SER A 220 13.38 14.09 -5.18
C SER A 220 12.91 15.48 -5.56
N ALA A 221 12.53 16.26 -4.55
CA ALA A 221 12.29 17.69 -4.69
C ALA A 221 12.72 18.38 -3.40
N ALA A 222 13.38 19.54 -3.53
CA ALA A 222 13.60 20.45 -2.42
C ALA A 222 12.41 21.42 -2.31
N ASP A 223 12.08 21.83 -1.08
CA ASP A 223 11.14 22.92 -0.79
C ASP A 223 9.74 22.78 -1.40
N ARG A 224 9.17 21.58 -1.33
CA ARG A 224 7.77 21.33 -1.69
C ARG A 224 7.01 20.70 -0.54
N GLU A 225 5.78 21.16 -0.33
CA GLU A 225 4.85 20.55 0.64
C GLU A 225 4.49 19.11 0.27
N GLN A 226 4.46 18.79 -1.03
CA GLN A 226 4.17 17.45 -1.52
C GLN A 226 5.01 17.11 -2.76
N VAL A 227 5.48 15.85 -2.80
CA VAL A 227 6.09 15.24 -3.98
C VAL A 227 5.13 14.19 -4.53
N GLN A 228 4.78 14.32 -5.81
CA GLN A 228 3.93 13.35 -6.50
C GLN A 228 4.71 12.61 -7.58
N LEU A 229 4.48 11.30 -7.61
CA LEU A 229 4.96 10.37 -8.62
C LEU A 229 3.78 9.46 -9.02
N SER A 230 3.76 9.01 -10.27
CA SER A 230 2.76 8.07 -10.77
C SER A 230 3.43 7.01 -11.62
N CYS A 231 2.95 5.77 -11.52
CA CYS A 231 3.40 4.68 -12.36
C CYS A 231 3.02 4.96 -13.83
N PRO A 232 3.86 4.57 -14.81
CA PRO A 232 3.52 4.64 -16.23
C PRO A 232 2.28 3.83 -16.57
N ALA A 233 1.67 4.10 -17.72
CA ALA A 233 0.54 3.31 -18.22
C ALA A 233 0.92 1.81 -18.29
N GLY A 234 0.03 0.94 -17.80
CA GLY A 234 0.26 -0.50 -17.71
C GLY A 234 0.98 -0.97 -16.44
N TRP A 235 1.44 -0.06 -15.58
CA TRP A 235 2.07 -0.37 -14.29
C TRP A 235 1.13 -0.08 -13.11
N THR A 236 1.11 -0.98 -12.13
CA THR A 236 0.33 -0.82 -10.91
C THR A 236 1.24 -0.49 -9.73
N LEU A 237 0.92 0.58 -9.00
CA LEU A 237 1.61 0.95 -7.75
C LEU A 237 1.39 -0.13 -6.68
N THR A 238 2.48 -0.75 -6.19
CA THR A 238 2.46 -1.78 -5.13
C THR A 238 2.88 -1.25 -3.76
N ASP A 239 3.70 -0.21 -3.71
CA ASP A 239 4.16 0.41 -2.47
C ASP A 239 4.51 1.88 -2.69
N CYS A 240 4.46 2.68 -1.63
CA CYS A 240 4.78 4.10 -1.67
C CYS A 240 5.38 4.53 -0.34
N SER A 241 6.63 4.95 -0.37
CA SER A 241 7.40 5.39 0.79
C SER A 241 7.97 6.80 0.57
N ALA A 242 8.20 7.50 1.68
CA ALA A 242 8.80 8.82 1.72
C ALA A 242 10.09 8.80 2.55
N ILE A 243 11.18 9.27 1.93
CA ILE A 243 12.51 9.30 2.55
C ILE A 243 12.91 10.76 2.72
N SER A 244 13.09 11.22 3.96
CA SER A 244 13.78 12.49 4.23
C SER A 244 15.27 12.21 4.44
N LEU A 245 16.12 12.96 3.75
CA LEU A 245 17.56 12.87 3.95
C LEU A 245 18.03 13.57 5.24
N GLY A 246 17.11 14.21 5.99
CA GLY A 246 17.45 15.10 7.09
C GLY A 246 18.10 16.39 6.58
N SER A 247 17.86 17.49 7.28
CA SER A 247 18.59 18.74 7.13
C SER A 247 19.91 18.69 7.87
#